data_AF-A0A023FWK4-F1
#
_entry.id   AF-A0A023FWK4-F1
#
_cell.length_a   1.000
_cell.length_b   1.000
_cell.length_c   1.000
_cell.angle_alpha   90.00
_cell.angle_beta   90.00
_cell.angle_gamma   90.00
#
_symmetry.space_group_name_H-M   'P 1'
#
loop_
_entity.id
_entity.type
_entity.pdbx_description
1 polymer ?
#
loop_
_entity_poly.entity_id
_entity_poly.type
_entity_poly.pdbx_seq_one_letter_code
_entity_poly.pdbx_strand_id
1 'polypeptide(L)'
;MRGFVVLCCLFVTAAAITHQELVGAEWSAFKALHGKEYQSETEEYYRMKIYMENRLRIARHNEKYANNEVSYKLAMNEYGDLLHHEFVSTRNGFKRDYRSTPREGSLYIEPEGIEDKHLPKTVDWRKKGAVTPVKNQGQCGSCWAFSTTGSLEGQHFRKSGKMVSLSEQNLVDCSTSFGNNGCEGGLMDNAFKYIKANKGIDTEQSYPYNGTDGTCHFNRSDVGATDTGFVDIPEGDEHLLKKAVATVGPISVAIDASHQSFQFYSEGVYDEPECSSENLDHGVLVIGYGTKDGQDYWLVKNSWGTTWGDEGYIYMTRNKENQCGIASSASYPLV
;
A
#
# COMPACT_ATOMS: atom_id res chain seq x y z
N MET A 1 -53.18 20.40 63.76
CA MET A 1 -51.92 19.72 63.36
C MET A 1 -51.88 19.67 61.84
N ARG A 2 -51.07 20.53 61.20
CA ARG A 2 -50.86 20.53 59.74
C ARG A 2 -49.61 19.71 59.47
N GLY A 3 -49.77 18.50 58.92
CA GLY A 3 -48.65 17.67 58.48
C GLY A 3 -48.19 18.11 57.11
N PHE A 4 -46.96 18.62 57.02
CA PHE A 4 -46.27 18.84 55.76
C PHE A 4 -45.67 17.51 55.30
N VAL A 5 -46.20 16.94 54.23
CA VAL A 5 -45.55 15.83 53.52
C VAL A 5 -44.51 16.47 52.61
N VAL A 6 -43.24 16.39 53.01
CA VAL A 6 -42.11 16.75 52.14
C VAL A 6 -41.91 15.59 51.17
N LEU A 7 -42.36 15.79 49.93
CA LEU A 7 -42.07 14.90 48.82
C LEU A 7 -40.61 15.14 48.42
N CYS A 8 -39.68 14.35 48.97
CA CYS A 8 -38.31 14.30 48.49
C CYS A 8 -38.29 13.64 47.10
N CYS A 9 -38.37 14.46 46.05
CA CYS A 9 -37.99 14.02 44.71
C CYS A 9 -36.49 13.72 44.71
N LEU A 10 -36.14 12.44 44.88
CA LEU A 10 -34.81 11.93 44.57
C LEU A 10 -34.60 12.05 43.05
N PHE A 11 -34.00 13.16 42.62
CA PHE A 11 -33.43 13.26 41.29
C PHE A 11 -32.24 12.31 41.23
N VAL A 12 -32.47 11.08 40.77
CA VAL A 12 -31.40 10.23 40.26
C VAL A 12 -30.96 10.89 38.95
N THR A 13 -30.03 11.83 39.03
CA THR A 13 -29.29 12.28 37.86
C THR A 13 -28.42 11.10 37.44
N ALA A 14 -28.92 10.27 36.52
CA ALA A 14 -28.05 9.38 35.77
C ALA A 14 -26.97 10.28 35.16
N ALA A 15 -25.71 10.10 35.54
CA ALA A 15 -24.58 10.77 34.91
C ALA A 15 -24.48 10.24 33.48
N ALA A 16 -25.25 10.82 32.57
CA ALA A 16 -25.26 10.47 31.17
C ALA A 16 -24.00 11.05 30.53
N ILE A 17 -23.19 10.18 29.92
CA ILE A 17 -22.02 10.60 29.14
C ILE A 17 -22.53 11.45 27.98
N THR A 18 -21.99 12.66 27.86
CA THR A 18 -22.32 13.54 26.74
C THR A 18 -21.59 13.08 25.48
N HIS A 19 -22.19 13.33 24.31
CA HIS A 19 -21.52 13.09 23.02
C HIS A 19 -20.16 13.80 22.93
N GLN A 20 -20.05 14.99 23.52
CA GLN A 20 -18.82 15.77 23.49
C GLN A 20 -17.72 15.18 24.37
N GLU A 21 -18.06 14.63 25.55
CA GLU A 21 -17.09 13.91 26.40
C GLU A 21 -16.57 12.65 25.71
N LEU A 22 -17.44 11.86 25.07
CA LEU A 22 -17.04 10.65 24.35
C LEU A 22 -16.10 10.98 23.18
N VAL A 23 -16.50 11.90 22.30
CA VAL A 23 -15.69 12.32 21.15
C VAL A 23 -14.35 12.92 21.60
N GLY A 24 -14.35 13.74 22.66
CA GLY A 24 -13.13 14.33 23.21
C GLY A 24 -12.15 13.28 23.73
N ALA A 25 -12.64 12.23 24.40
CA ALA A 25 -11.82 11.13 24.87
C ALA A 25 -11.26 10.28 23.72
N GLU A 26 -12.10 9.92 22.74
CA GLU A 26 -11.67 9.16 21.56
C GLU A 26 -10.65 9.94 20.71
N TRP A 27 -10.85 11.25 20.52
CA TRP A 27 -9.91 12.12 19.82
C TRP A 27 -8.57 12.20 20.54
N SER A 28 -8.61 12.39 21.86
CA SER A 28 -7.39 12.46 22.69
C SER A 28 -6.61 11.13 22.65
N ALA A 29 -7.32 9.98 22.66
CA ALA A 29 -6.72 8.67 22.49
C ALA A 29 -6.09 8.50 21.09
N PHE A 30 -6.78 8.93 20.03
CA PHE A 30 -6.26 8.92 18.66
C PHE A 30 -4.97 9.74 18.53
N LYS A 31 -4.95 10.97 19.05
CA LYS A 31 -3.75 11.82 19.02
C LYS A 31 -2.59 11.17 19.76
N ALA A 32 -2.84 10.63 20.95
CA ALA A 32 -1.82 9.97 21.76
C ALA A 32 -1.27 8.70 21.08
N LEU A 33 -2.15 7.90 20.47
CA LEU A 33 -1.77 6.65 19.78
C LEU A 33 -0.88 6.91 18.55
N HIS A 34 -1.17 7.98 17.81
CA HIS A 34 -0.48 8.29 16.55
C HIS A 34 0.48 9.48 16.64
N GLY A 35 0.78 9.96 17.86
CA GLY A 35 1.70 11.07 18.08
C GLY A 35 1.30 12.36 17.35
N LYS A 36 0.00 12.67 17.31
CA LYS A 36 -0.51 13.84 16.59
C LYS A 36 -0.36 15.12 17.39
N GLU A 37 0.28 16.11 16.78
CA GLU A 37 0.42 17.46 17.29
C GLU A 37 -0.03 18.45 16.20
N TYR A 38 -0.69 19.54 16.61
CA TYR A 38 -1.24 20.55 15.72
C TYR A 38 -0.75 21.94 16.13
N GLN A 39 -0.54 22.83 15.17
CA GLN A 39 0.08 24.14 15.40
C GLN A 39 -0.85 25.11 16.13
N SER A 40 -2.16 24.89 16.06
CA SER A 40 -3.15 25.76 16.68
C SER A 40 -4.40 24.98 17.10
N GLU A 41 -5.16 25.53 18.05
CA GLU A 41 -6.47 24.99 18.44
C GLU A 41 -7.45 24.94 17.27
N THR A 42 -7.37 25.92 16.35
CA THR A 42 -8.18 25.97 15.14
C THR A 42 -7.89 24.79 14.22
N GLU A 43 -6.60 24.49 13.99
CA GLU A 43 -6.19 23.32 13.21
C GLU A 43 -6.63 22.03 13.90
N GLU A 44 -6.39 21.91 15.21
CA GLU A 44 -6.80 20.72 15.96
C GLU A 44 -8.32 20.48 15.86
N TYR A 45 -9.12 21.52 16.04
CA TYR A 45 -10.57 21.42 15.94
C TYR A 45 -11.02 21.01 14.52
N TYR A 46 -10.33 21.50 13.49
CA TYR A 46 -10.57 21.11 12.11
C TYR A 46 -10.21 19.63 11.86
N ARG A 47 -9.03 19.19 12.31
CA ARG A 47 -8.55 17.80 12.22
C ARG A 47 -9.45 16.83 12.98
N MET A 48 -9.96 17.23 14.14
CA MET A 48 -10.95 16.45 14.90
C MET A 48 -12.24 16.26 14.11
N LYS A 49 -12.72 17.26 13.37
CA LYS A 49 -13.92 17.10 12.51
C LYS A 49 -13.69 16.09 11.39
N ILE A 50 -12.54 16.15 10.73
CA ILE A 50 -12.16 15.19 9.68
C ILE A 50 -12.14 13.76 10.25
N TYR A 51 -11.50 13.60 11.42
CA TYR A 51 -11.49 12.34 12.16
C TYR A 51 -12.91 11.82 12.43
N MET A 52 -13.81 12.66 12.92
CA MET A 52 -15.20 12.27 13.17
C MET A 52 -15.94 11.84 11.91
N GLU A 53 -15.76 12.56 10.80
CA GLU A 53 -16.36 12.19 9.51
C GLU A 53 -15.85 10.84 9.02
N ASN A 54 -14.54 10.62 9.09
CA ASN A 54 -13.93 9.36 8.70
C ASN A 54 -14.38 8.21 9.60
N ARG A 55 -14.52 8.44 10.91
CA ARG A 55 -15.11 7.46 11.83
C ARG A 55 -16.54 7.09 11.48
N LEU A 56 -17.37 8.06 11.13
CA LEU A 56 -18.75 7.80 10.72
C LEU A 56 -18.79 6.97 9.42
N ARG A 57 -17.91 7.27 8.45
CA ARG A 57 -17.77 6.48 7.21
C ARG A 57 -17.38 5.02 7.53
N ILE A 58 -16.36 4.83 8.37
CA ILE A 58 -15.90 3.50 8.80
C ILE A 58 -17.02 2.73 9.49
N ALA A 59 -17.76 3.36 10.40
CA ALA A 59 -18.87 2.72 11.10
C ALA A 59 -19.97 2.24 10.13
N ARG A 60 -20.35 3.09 9.17
CA ARG A 60 -21.36 2.74 8.13
C ARG A 60 -20.88 1.61 7.22
N HIS A 61 -19.61 1.59 6.84
CA HIS A 61 -19.05 0.48 6.06
C HIS A 61 -19.05 -0.82 6.86
N ASN A 62 -18.64 -0.76 8.12
CA ASN A 62 -18.57 -1.95 8.97
C ASN A 62 -19.95 -2.50 9.36
N GLU A 63 -21.00 -1.67 9.35
CA GLU A 63 -22.40 -2.11 9.43
C GLU A 63 -22.77 -2.99 8.22
N LYS A 64 -22.44 -2.55 7.00
CA LYS A 64 -22.62 -3.36 5.77
C LYS A 64 -21.83 -4.66 5.83
N TYR A 65 -20.60 -4.62 6.34
CA TYR A 65 -19.79 -5.83 6.52
C TYR A 65 -20.46 -6.80 7.49
N ALA A 66 -20.99 -6.32 8.63
CA ALA A 66 -21.69 -7.17 9.59
C ALA A 66 -22.96 -7.82 9.00
N ASN A 67 -23.58 -7.18 8.01
CA ASN A 67 -24.71 -7.70 7.25
C ASN A 67 -24.29 -8.60 6.06
N ASN A 68 -22.99 -8.86 5.86
CA ASN A 68 -22.43 -9.58 4.71
C ASN A 68 -22.73 -8.93 3.35
N GLU A 69 -22.91 -7.61 3.30
CA GLU A 69 -23.11 -6.85 2.07
C GLU A 69 -21.78 -6.50 1.38
N VAL A 70 -20.68 -6.49 2.14
CA VAL A 70 -19.30 -6.25 1.65
C VAL A 70 -18.34 -7.26 2.30
N SER A 71 -17.20 -7.50 1.66
CA SER A 71 -16.23 -8.56 1.98
C SER A 71 -15.06 -8.15 2.88
N TYR A 72 -14.97 -6.87 3.25
CA TYR A 72 -13.86 -6.31 4.01
C TYR A 72 -14.32 -5.26 5.03
N LYS A 73 -13.48 -5.05 6.05
CA LYS A 73 -13.68 -4.01 7.07
C LYS A 73 -12.72 -2.85 6.87
N LEU A 74 -13.17 -1.71 7.37
CA LEU A 74 -12.34 -0.54 7.57
C LEU A 74 -11.96 -0.39 9.05
N ALA A 75 -10.81 0.20 9.32
CA ALA A 75 -10.42 0.60 10.67
C ALA A 75 -9.81 2.00 10.67
N MET A 76 -9.94 2.68 11.80
CA MET A 76 -9.27 3.94 12.00
C MET A 76 -7.76 3.68 12.09
N ASN A 77 -6.97 4.42 11.31
CA ASN A 77 -5.53 4.35 11.30
C ASN A 77 -4.93 5.76 11.41
N GLU A 78 -3.61 5.88 11.35
CA GLU A 78 -2.90 7.15 11.53
C GLU A 78 -3.30 8.26 10.54
N TYR A 79 -4.03 7.94 9.46
CA TYR A 79 -4.50 8.89 8.44
C TYR A 79 -5.92 9.41 8.73
N GLY A 80 -6.48 9.07 9.88
CA GLY A 80 -7.84 9.44 10.29
C GLY A 80 -8.17 10.92 10.24
N ASP A 81 -7.19 11.77 10.47
CA ASP A 81 -7.31 13.23 10.54
C ASP A 81 -6.98 13.94 9.22
N LEU A 82 -6.71 13.19 8.15
CA LEU A 82 -6.42 13.73 6.82
C LEU A 82 -7.68 13.73 5.95
N LEU A 83 -7.87 14.82 5.19
CA LEU A 83 -8.76 14.80 4.05
C LEU A 83 -8.23 13.82 3.01
N HIS A 84 -9.15 13.23 2.25
CA HIS A 84 -8.79 12.22 1.28
C HIS A 84 -7.82 12.73 0.21
N HIS A 85 -8.01 13.95 -0.30
CA HIS A 85 -7.09 14.53 -1.28
C HIS A 85 -5.71 14.85 -0.69
N GLU A 86 -5.61 15.24 0.60
CA GLU A 86 -4.31 15.41 1.29
C GLU A 86 -3.57 14.07 1.40
N PHE A 87 -4.32 12.99 1.65
CA PHE A 87 -3.79 11.64 1.74
C PHE A 87 -3.24 11.16 0.39
N VAL A 88 -4.06 11.22 -0.67
CA VAL A 88 -3.70 10.76 -2.02
C VAL A 88 -2.53 11.57 -2.57
N SER A 89 -2.55 12.91 -2.43
CA SER A 89 -1.53 13.77 -3.05
C SER A 89 -0.11 13.59 -2.48
N THR A 90 0.03 12.98 -1.30
CA THR A 90 1.32 12.83 -0.61
C THR A 90 1.83 11.39 -0.55
N ARG A 91 0.98 10.41 -0.86
CA ARG A 91 1.31 8.97 -0.77
C ARG A 91 1.20 8.24 -2.10
N ASN A 92 0.38 8.73 -3.01
CA ASN A 92 0.23 8.12 -4.33
C ASN A 92 1.21 8.82 -5.27
N GLY A 93 2.09 8.04 -5.89
CA GLY A 93 3.22 8.55 -6.66
C GLY A 93 3.52 7.77 -7.93
N PHE A 94 2.66 6.82 -8.32
CA PHE A 94 2.82 6.13 -9.59
C PHE A 94 2.42 7.06 -10.73
N LYS A 95 3.25 7.13 -11.78
CA LYS A 95 3.04 8.00 -12.95
C LYS A 95 3.02 7.17 -14.23
N ARG A 96 1.82 6.75 -14.65
CA ARG A 96 1.61 5.90 -15.84
C ARG A 96 2.13 6.55 -17.12
N ASP A 97 2.01 7.87 -17.21
CA ASP A 97 2.43 8.71 -18.32
C ASP A 97 3.96 8.81 -18.48
N TYR A 98 4.74 8.40 -17.47
CA TYR A 98 6.21 8.37 -17.56
C TYR A 98 6.73 7.15 -18.32
N ARG A 99 5.83 6.29 -18.80
CA ARG A 99 6.18 5.10 -19.58
C ARG A 99 6.70 5.50 -20.97
N SER A 100 7.94 5.12 -21.25
CA SER A 100 8.59 5.40 -22.53
C SER A 100 7.99 4.57 -23.69
N THR A 101 7.96 5.15 -24.89
CA THR A 101 7.66 4.46 -26.15
C THR A 101 8.88 4.52 -27.10
N PRO A 102 9.39 3.39 -27.64
CA PRO A 102 8.92 2.01 -27.46
C PRO A 102 9.21 1.45 -26.05
N ARG A 103 8.48 0.40 -25.68
CA ARG A 103 8.74 -0.35 -24.42
C ARG A 103 10.09 -1.05 -24.54
N GLU A 104 10.94 -0.87 -23.54
CA GLU A 104 12.26 -1.55 -23.46
C GLU A 104 12.20 -2.88 -22.72
N GLY A 105 11.19 -3.07 -21.86
CA GLY A 105 10.95 -4.33 -21.18
C GLY A 105 10.60 -5.44 -22.15
N SER A 106 11.11 -6.64 -21.89
CA SER A 106 10.63 -7.82 -22.61
C SER A 106 9.21 -8.16 -22.17
N LEU A 107 8.38 -8.70 -23.07
CA LEU A 107 7.05 -9.16 -22.69
C LEU A 107 7.13 -10.55 -22.07
N TYR A 108 6.39 -10.76 -20.98
CA TYR A 108 6.25 -12.08 -20.38
C TYR A 108 5.59 -13.01 -21.37
N ILE A 109 6.24 -14.15 -21.60
CA ILE A 109 5.73 -15.24 -22.41
C ILE A 109 5.39 -16.37 -21.45
N GLU A 110 4.18 -16.89 -21.58
CA GLU A 110 3.75 -18.03 -20.79
C GLU A 110 4.73 -19.22 -20.96
N PRO A 111 5.25 -19.80 -19.86
CA PRO A 111 6.10 -20.97 -19.95
C PRO A 111 5.35 -22.18 -20.51
N GLU A 112 5.92 -22.80 -21.54
CA GLU A 112 5.34 -24.00 -22.16
C GLU A 112 5.17 -25.14 -21.13
N GLY A 113 4.01 -25.80 -21.14
CA GLY A 113 3.71 -26.92 -20.24
C GLY A 113 3.27 -26.54 -18.82
N ILE A 114 3.26 -25.25 -18.45
CA ILE A 114 2.73 -24.79 -17.16
C ILE A 114 1.24 -24.42 -17.30
N GLU A 115 0.40 -25.44 -17.28
CA GLU A 115 -1.05 -25.26 -17.11
C GLU A 115 -1.43 -24.79 -15.70
N ASP A 116 -2.58 -24.12 -15.57
CA ASP A 116 -3.10 -23.62 -14.28
C ASP A 116 -3.25 -24.69 -13.21
N LYS A 117 -3.58 -25.93 -13.61
CA LYS A 117 -3.72 -27.08 -12.70
C LYS A 117 -2.40 -27.45 -11.99
N HIS A 118 -1.25 -27.05 -12.56
CA HIS A 118 0.07 -27.29 -11.99
C HIS A 118 0.49 -26.20 -11.00
N LEU A 119 -0.17 -25.04 -11.00
CA LEU A 119 0.13 -23.95 -10.08
C LEU A 119 -0.40 -24.26 -8.68
N PRO A 120 0.33 -23.84 -7.62
CA PRO A 120 -0.22 -23.89 -6.27
C PRO A 120 -1.54 -23.11 -6.19
N LYS A 121 -2.52 -23.62 -5.43
CA LYS A 121 -3.77 -22.89 -5.19
C LYS A 121 -3.55 -21.59 -4.39
N THR A 122 -2.50 -21.57 -3.58
CA THR A 122 -2.13 -20.44 -2.74
C THR A 122 -0.62 -20.25 -2.78
N VAL A 123 -0.20 -19.00 -2.96
CA VAL A 123 1.20 -18.58 -2.91
C VAL A 123 1.32 -17.48 -1.87
N ASP A 124 2.36 -17.55 -1.05
CA ASP A 124 2.74 -16.51 -0.09
C ASP A 124 4.27 -16.49 0.00
N TRP A 125 4.89 -15.51 -0.64
CA TRP A 125 6.35 -15.39 -0.70
C TRP A 125 6.98 -15.00 0.64
N ARG A 126 6.21 -14.50 1.61
CA ARG A 126 6.70 -14.25 2.99
C ARG A 126 7.12 -15.57 3.63
N LYS A 127 6.31 -16.62 3.45
CA LYS A 127 6.60 -17.98 3.95
C LYS A 127 7.82 -18.63 3.30
N LYS A 128 8.32 -18.06 2.20
CA LYS A 128 9.51 -18.52 1.48
C LYS A 128 10.73 -17.64 1.77
N GLY A 129 10.60 -16.57 2.55
CA GLY A 129 11.69 -15.64 2.87
C GLY A 129 12.03 -14.63 1.78
N ALA A 130 11.21 -14.53 0.72
CA ALA A 130 11.47 -13.66 -0.44
C ALA A 130 10.80 -12.28 -0.30
N VAL A 131 10.47 -11.85 0.91
CA VAL A 131 9.78 -10.58 1.19
C VAL A 131 10.40 -9.97 2.45
N THR A 132 10.95 -8.77 2.31
CA THR A 132 11.44 -7.95 3.44
C THR A 132 10.30 -7.43 4.31
N PRO A 133 10.55 -6.94 5.54
CA PRO A 133 9.54 -6.27 6.34
C PRO A 133 8.81 -5.13 5.60
N VAL A 134 7.58 -4.83 6.00
CA VAL A 134 6.86 -3.66 5.50
C VAL A 134 7.61 -2.39 5.89
N LYS A 135 7.73 -1.46 4.94
CA LYS A 135 8.37 -0.15 5.12
C LYS A 135 7.30 0.96 5.09
N ASN A 136 7.71 2.21 5.34
CA ASN A 136 6.81 3.37 5.32
C ASN A 136 7.42 4.51 4.49
N GLN A 137 6.75 4.92 3.41
CA GLN A 137 7.17 6.01 2.54
C GLN A 137 6.88 7.42 3.10
N GLY A 138 6.08 7.52 4.16
CA GLY A 138 5.71 8.81 4.75
C GLY A 138 4.93 9.70 3.78
N GLN A 139 5.32 10.97 3.68
CA GLN A 139 4.64 12.01 2.88
C GLN A 139 5.32 12.25 1.51
N CYS A 140 6.03 11.25 1.01
CA CYS A 140 6.72 11.29 -0.28
C CYS A 140 6.05 10.31 -1.25
N GLY A 141 5.71 10.78 -2.47
CA GLY A 141 5.13 9.98 -3.56
C GLY A 141 6.12 9.00 -4.19
N SER A 142 6.76 8.17 -3.37
CA SER A 142 7.83 7.24 -3.75
C SER A 142 7.39 5.78 -3.77
N CYS A 143 6.09 5.50 -3.77
CA CYS A 143 5.54 4.14 -3.85
C CYS A 143 6.14 3.31 -5.01
N TRP A 144 6.45 3.97 -6.13
CA TRP A 144 7.15 3.36 -7.27
C TRP A 144 8.53 2.82 -6.88
N ALA A 145 9.29 3.51 -6.03
CA ALA A 145 10.59 3.07 -5.54
C ALA A 145 10.44 1.84 -4.63
N PHE A 146 9.48 1.87 -3.69
CA PHE A 146 9.19 0.74 -2.80
C PHE A 146 8.69 -0.50 -3.54
N SER A 147 7.86 -0.33 -4.57
CA SER A 147 7.42 -1.41 -5.44
C SER A 147 8.60 -2.01 -6.22
N THR A 148 9.50 -1.16 -6.73
CA THR A 148 10.72 -1.56 -7.45
C THR A 148 11.65 -2.37 -6.55
N THR A 149 12.04 -1.81 -5.40
CA THR A 149 12.94 -2.47 -4.44
C THR A 149 12.35 -3.79 -3.99
N GLY A 150 11.08 -3.83 -3.58
CA GLY A 150 10.44 -5.06 -3.12
C GLY A 150 10.43 -6.20 -4.13
N SER A 151 10.28 -5.88 -5.43
CA SER A 151 10.35 -6.87 -6.51
C SER A 151 11.79 -7.35 -6.72
N LEU A 152 12.75 -6.42 -6.79
CA LEU A 152 14.18 -6.75 -6.95
C LEU A 152 14.74 -7.54 -5.76
N GLU A 153 14.34 -7.18 -4.54
CA GLU A 153 14.63 -7.92 -3.30
C GLU A 153 14.19 -9.39 -3.44
N GLY A 154 12.94 -9.62 -3.87
CA GLY A 154 12.40 -10.95 -4.08
C GLY A 154 13.18 -11.74 -5.15
N GLN A 155 13.48 -11.12 -6.29
CA GLN A 155 14.27 -11.77 -7.35
C GLN A 155 15.71 -12.07 -6.91
N HIS A 156 16.34 -11.13 -6.20
CA HIS A 156 17.68 -11.31 -5.65
C HIS A 156 17.71 -12.49 -4.67
N PHE A 157 16.76 -12.56 -3.74
CA PHE A 157 16.64 -13.68 -2.81
C PHE A 157 16.46 -15.02 -3.54
N ARG A 158 15.61 -15.07 -4.57
CA ARG A 158 15.39 -16.31 -5.34
C ARG A 158 16.65 -16.79 -6.07
N LYS A 159 17.52 -15.88 -6.51
CA LYS A 159 18.78 -16.21 -7.16
C LYS A 159 19.89 -16.56 -6.18
N SER A 160 20.06 -15.78 -5.12
CA SER A 160 21.23 -15.83 -4.23
C SER A 160 20.98 -16.61 -2.94
N GLY A 161 19.71 -16.83 -2.56
CA GLY A 161 19.30 -17.36 -1.26
C GLY A 161 19.49 -16.37 -0.11
N LYS A 162 19.88 -15.12 -0.37
CA LYS A 162 20.15 -14.10 0.65
C LYS A 162 19.15 -12.97 0.55
N MET A 163 18.52 -12.66 1.67
CA MET A 163 17.61 -11.51 1.76
C MET A 163 18.44 -10.26 2.04
N VAL A 164 18.29 -9.24 1.22
CA VAL A 164 18.94 -7.94 1.37
C VAL A 164 17.85 -6.87 1.25
N SER A 165 17.79 -5.93 2.18
CA SER A 165 16.92 -4.76 2.07
C SER A 165 17.62 -3.72 1.18
N LEU A 166 16.97 -3.30 0.10
CA LEU A 166 17.51 -2.35 -0.88
C LEU A 166 17.03 -0.93 -0.60
N SER A 167 17.81 0.06 -1.05
CA SER A 167 17.56 1.47 -0.78
C SER A 167 16.52 2.07 -1.73
N GLU A 168 15.36 2.47 -1.20
CA GLU A 168 14.42 3.29 -1.97
C GLU A 168 14.99 4.70 -2.22
N GLN A 169 15.74 5.25 -1.27
CA GLN A 169 16.32 6.59 -1.38
C GLN A 169 17.28 6.72 -2.56
N ASN A 170 18.07 5.67 -2.82
CA ASN A 170 18.93 5.61 -3.99
C ASN A 170 18.11 5.81 -5.27
N LEU A 171 16.91 5.23 -5.38
CA LEU A 171 16.06 5.42 -6.55
C LEU A 171 15.48 6.83 -6.60
N VAL A 172 14.95 7.32 -5.48
CA VAL A 172 14.39 8.68 -5.35
C VAL A 172 15.40 9.72 -5.83
N ASP A 173 16.65 9.63 -5.36
CA ASP A 173 17.67 10.65 -5.63
C ASP A 173 18.37 10.48 -7.00
N CYS A 174 18.54 9.26 -7.48
CA CYS A 174 19.45 8.98 -8.61
C CYS A 174 18.76 8.63 -9.94
N SER A 175 17.49 8.21 -9.93
CA SER A 175 16.82 7.74 -11.15
C SER A 175 16.15 8.85 -11.96
N THR A 176 16.39 10.12 -11.62
CA THR A 176 15.75 11.28 -12.26
C THR A 176 16.05 11.40 -13.75
N SER A 177 17.30 11.12 -14.15
CA SER A 177 17.71 11.09 -15.56
C SER A 177 17.06 9.95 -16.38
N PHE A 178 16.38 9.02 -15.71
CA PHE A 178 15.62 7.92 -16.33
C PHE A 178 14.11 8.19 -16.37
N GLY A 179 13.68 9.41 -16.01
CA GLY A 179 12.29 9.85 -16.14
C GLY A 179 11.45 9.73 -14.87
N ASN A 180 12.04 9.38 -13.72
CA ASN A 180 11.37 9.51 -12.42
C ASN A 180 11.57 10.92 -11.85
N ASN A 181 10.71 11.35 -10.93
CA ASN A 181 10.76 12.67 -10.30
C ASN A 181 10.72 12.57 -8.78
N GLY A 182 11.48 11.63 -8.21
CA GLY A 182 11.64 11.51 -6.76
C GLY A 182 10.30 11.38 -6.02
N CYS A 183 10.05 12.28 -5.08
CA CYS A 183 8.81 12.35 -4.30
C CYS A 183 7.59 12.85 -5.09
N GLU A 184 7.77 13.47 -6.26
CA GLU A 184 6.67 13.87 -7.15
C GLU A 184 6.16 12.71 -8.02
N GLY A 185 6.82 11.55 -7.95
CA GLY A 185 6.37 10.30 -8.53
C GLY A 185 7.30 9.70 -9.58
N GLY A 186 6.95 8.51 -10.03
CA GLY A 186 7.79 7.72 -10.92
C GLY A 186 7.14 6.41 -11.37
N LEU A 187 7.95 5.59 -12.03
CA LEU A 187 7.55 4.35 -12.66
C LEU A 187 8.59 3.26 -12.35
N MET A 188 8.12 2.06 -11.98
CA MET A 188 9.00 0.93 -11.64
C MET A 188 9.94 0.56 -12.79
N ASP A 189 9.44 0.55 -14.03
CA ASP A 189 10.24 0.25 -15.22
C ASP A 189 11.43 1.21 -15.39
N ASN A 190 11.22 2.51 -15.14
CA ASN A 190 12.30 3.51 -15.22
C ASN A 190 13.34 3.29 -14.11
N ALA A 191 12.89 2.85 -12.94
CA ALA A 191 13.78 2.47 -11.85
C ALA A 191 14.61 1.22 -12.20
N PHE A 192 14.02 0.19 -12.80
CA PHE A 192 14.75 -0.98 -13.31
C PHE A 192 15.80 -0.60 -14.37
N LYS A 193 15.45 0.27 -15.33
CA LYS A 193 16.41 0.82 -16.31
C LYS A 193 17.59 1.51 -15.64
N TYR A 194 17.32 2.34 -14.63
CA TYR A 194 18.36 2.99 -13.84
C TYR A 194 19.27 1.96 -13.19
N ILE A 195 18.73 0.97 -12.46
CA ILE A 195 19.54 -0.02 -11.72
C ILE A 195 20.44 -0.80 -12.68
N LYS A 196 19.91 -1.20 -13.84
CA LYS A 196 20.69 -1.85 -14.90
C LYS A 196 21.83 -0.98 -15.41
N ALA A 197 21.54 0.27 -15.77
CA ALA A 197 22.54 1.19 -16.30
C ALA A 197 23.60 1.58 -15.26
N ASN A 198 23.16 1.77 -14.01
CA ASN A 198 24.00 2.07 -12.85
C ASN A 198 24.86 0.88 -12.40
N LYS A 199 24.50 -0.34 -12.86
CA LYS A 199 25.14 -1.61 -12.50
C LYS A 199 24.99 -1.97 -11.03
N GLY A 200 23.86 -1.60 -10.44
CA GLY A 200 23.54 -1.91 -9.05
C GLY A 200 22.67 -0.87 -8.37
N ILE A 201 22.24 -1.23 -7.17
CA ILE A 201 21.51 -0.38 -6.22
C ILE A 201 22.06 -0.64 -4.83
N ASP A 202 22.16 0.41 -4.03
CA ASP A 202 22.67 0.34 -2.66
C ASP A 202 21.70 -0.40 -1.72
N THR A 203 22.23 -0.89 -0.60
CA THR A 203 21.41 -1.41 0.48
C THR A 203 20.70 -0.30 1.25
N GLU A 204 19.57 -0.63 1.88
CA GLU A 204 18.88 0.29 2.81
C GLU A 204 19.80 0.73 3.96
N GLN A 205 20.73 -0.14 4.39
CA GLN A 205 21.65 0.16 5.48
C GLN A 205 22.68 1.24 5.11
N SER A 206 23.18 1.21 3.88
CA SER A 206 24.20 2.13 3.39
C SER A 206 23.62 3.45 2.87
N TYR A 207 22.38 3.40 2.37
CA TYR A 207 21.67 4.58 1.87
C TYR A 207 20.22 4.59 2.40
N PRO A 208 20.01 5.00 3.66
CA PRO A 208 18.71 4.92 4.32
C PRO A 208 17.66 5.86 3.72
N TYR A 209 16.40 5.44 3.79
CA TYR A 209 15.26 6.25 3.40
C TYR A 209 15.04 7.47 4.29
N ASN A 210 14.88 8.65 3.68
CA ASN A 210 14.64 9.91 4.39
C ASN A 210 13.29 10.56 4.05
N GLY A 211 12.56 10.07 3.04
CA GLY A 211 11.23 10.56 2.68
C GLY A 211 11.21 11.95 2.04
N THR A 212 12.32 12.38 1.44
CA THR A 212 12.48 13.67 0.76
C THR A 212 13.39 13.53 -0.45
N ASP A 213 13.33 14.47 -1.39
CA ASP A 213 14.27 14.51 -2.51
C ASP A 213 15.66 14.95 -2.02
N GLY A 214 16.67 14.16 -2.37
CA GLY A 214 18.07 14.39 -2.04
C GLY A 214 18.97 14.52 -3.26
N THR A 215 20.26 14.76 -3.00
CA THR A 215 21.29 14.63 -4.02
C THR A 215 21.71 13.18 -4.13
N CYS A 216 21.86 12.66 -5.35
CA CYS A 216 22.32 11.29 -5.57
C CYS A 216 23.72 11.04 -4.97
N HIS A 217 23.81 10.09 -4.06
CA HIS A 217 25.06 9.69 -3.38
C HIS A 217 25.37 8.19 -3.50
N PHE A 218 24.88 7.53 -4.55
CA PHE A 218 25.13 6.12 -4.83
C PHE A 218 26.61 5.74 -4.70
N ASN A 219 26.88 4.62 -4.02
CA ASN A 219 28.24 4.14 -3.81
C ASN A 219 28.41 2.68 -4.28
N ARG A 220 29.31 2.47 -5.25
CA ARG A 220 29.59 1.13 -5.81
C ARG A 220 30.03 0.09 -4.78
N SER A 221 30.64 0.47 -3.66
CA SER A 221 31.02 -0.50 -2.62
C SER A 221 29.83 -1.07 -1.85
N ASP A 222 28.68 -0.41 -1.94
CA ASP A 222 27.53 -0.65 -1.08
C ASP A 222 26.35 -1.30 -1.83
N VAL A 223 26.62 -1.77 -3.06
CA VAL A 223 25.65 -2.44 -3.93
C VAL A 223 25.10 -3.71 -3.26
N GLY A 224 23.79 -3.72 -3.02
CA GLY A 224 23.05 -4.85 -2.47
C GLY A 224 22.51 -5.81 -3.52
N ALA A 225 22.14 -5.31 -4.70
CA ALA A 225 21.64 -6.11 -5.81
C ALA A 225 21.93 -5.44 -7.17
N THR A 226 21.80 -6.23 -8.24
CA THR A 226 21.96 -5.78 -9.62
C THR A 226 20.75 -6.18 -10.44
N ASP A 227 20.49 -5.44 -11.51
CA ASP A 227 19.46 -5.73 -12.50
C ASP A 227 20.08 -5.86 -13.91
N THR A 228 19.56 -6.77 -14.72
CA THR A 228 19.96 -7.01 -16.11
C THR A 228 18.87 -6.61 -17.11
N GLY A 229 17.68 -6.24 -16.63
CA GLY A 229 16.52 -5.81 -17.41
C GLY A 229 15.22 -6.21 -16.73
N PHE A 230 14.08 -5.91 -17.34
CA PHE A 230 12.79 -6.21 -16.74
C PHE A 230 11.84 -6.85 -17.76
N VAL A 231 10.82 -7.50 -17.20
CA VAL A 231 9.78 -8.18 -17.95
C VAL A 231 8.44 -7.55 -17.58
N ASP A 232 7.69 -7.14 -18.60
CA ASP A 232 6.32 -6.64 -18.47
C ASP A 232 5.33 -7.81 -18.60
N ILE A 233 4.40 -7.92 -17.67
CA ILE A 233 3.24 -8.81 -17.84
C ILE A 233 2.27 -8.15 -18.82
N PRO A 234 1.66 -8.91 -19.76
CA PRO A 234 0.61 -8.38 -20.63
C PRO A 234 -0.49 -7.67 -19.84
N GLU A 235 -0.83 -6.48 -20.33
CA GLU A 235 -1.71 -5.54 -19.66
C GLU A 235 -3.12 -6.14 -19.47
N GLY A 236 -3.58 -6.12 -18.22
CA GLY A 236 -4.90 -6.61 -17.81
C GLY A 236 -5.02 -8.13 -17.65
N ASP A 237 -3.96 -8.90 -17.92
CA ASP A 237 -4.00 -10.36 -17.85
C ASP A 237 -3.69 -10.89 -16.44
N GLU A 238 -4.73 -11.00 -15.62
CA GLU A 238 -4.64 -11.56 -14.26
C GLU A 238 -4.14 -13.02 -14.24
N HIS A 239 -4.39 -13.78 -15.31
CA HIS A 239 -3.96 -15.17 -15.41
C HIS A 239 -2.45 -15.26 -15.63
N LEU A 240 -1.88 -14.43 -16.50
CA LEU A 240 -0.43 -14.34 -16.68
C LEU A 240 0.26 -13.74 -15.46
N LEU A 241 -0.35 -12.74 -14.80
CA LEU A 241 0.13 -12.24 -13.52
C LEU A 241 0.20 -13.37 -12.48
N LYS A 242 -0.83 -14.24 -12.40
CA LYS A 242 -0.87 -15.36 -11.45
C LYS A 242 0.27 -16.33 -11.72
N LYS A 243 0.49 -16.66 -12.99
CA LYS A 243 1.61 -17.52 -13.41
C LYS A 243 2.95 -16.91 -13.02
N ALA A 244 3.17 -15.63 -13.33
CA ALA A 244 4.40 -14.94 -12.96
C ALA A 244 4.61 -14.94 -11.43
N VAL A 245 3.58 -14.62 -10.65
CA VAL A 245 3.69 -14.65 -9.18
C VAL A 245 4.06 -16.05 -8.68
N ALA A 246 3.53 -17.10 -9.30
CA ALA A 246 3.79 -18.48 -8.89
C ALA A 246 5.20 -18.97 -9.24
N THR A 247 5.71 -18.62 -10.42
CA THR A 247 6.93 -19.20 -11.00
C THR A 247 8.14 -18.26 -10.91
N VAL A 248 7.92 -16.95 -10.82
CA VAL A 248 8.94 -15.91 -10.85
C VAL A 248 9.15 -15.26 -9.48
N GLY A 249 8.14 -15.03 -8.66
CA GLY A 249 8.33 -14.35 -7.38
C GLY A 249 7.38 -13.19 -7.13
N PRO A 250 7.71 -12.30 -6.19
CA PRO A 250 7.04 -11.01 -6.05
C PRO A 250 7.10 -10.19 -7.34
N ILE A 251 6.00 -9.51 -7.69
CA ILE A 251 5.82 -8.72 -8.92
C ILE A 251 5.40 -7.30 -8.56
N SER A 252 6.08 -6.30 -9.11
CA SER A 252 5.69 -4.89 -8.99
C SER A 252 4.41 -4.66 -9.77
N VAL A 253 3.42 -4.01 -9.18
CA VAL A 253 2.18 -3.64 -9.86
C VAL A 253 1.79 -2.21 -9.51
N ALA A 254 0.97 -1.59 -10.36
CA ALA A 254 0.25 -0.37 -10.00
C ALA A 254 -1.24 -0.65 -9.84
N ILE A 255 -1.88 0.09 -8.95
CA ILE A 255 -3.31 0.01 -8.66
C ILE A 255 -3.93 1.40 -8.60
N ASP A 256 -5.25 1.45 -8.70
CA ASP A 256 -6.06 2.58 -8.21
C ASP A 256 -6.20 2.48 -6.69
N ALA A 257 -5.53 3.38 -5.97
CA ALA A 257 -5.65 3.55 -4.53
C ALA A 257 -6.30 4.89 -4.16
N SER A 258 -7.06 5.49 -5.08
CA SER A 258 -7.71 6.79 -4.95
C SER A 258 -9.05 6.75 -4.21
N HIS A 259 -9.37 5.63 -3.55
CA HIS A 259 -10.62 5.47 -2.80
C HIS A 259 -10.41 5.58 -1.29
N GLN A 260 -11.36 6.22 -0.60
CA GLN A 260 -11.35 6.31 0.87
C GLN A 260 -11.44 4.93 1.55
N SER A 261 -12.09 3.96 0.91
CA SER A 261 -12.14 2.58 1.37
C SER A 261 -10.74 1.94 1.41
N PHE A 262 -9.88 2.22 0.43
CA PHE A 262 -8.48 1.79 0.44
C PHE A 262 -7.68 2.46 1.56
N GLN A 263 -7.85 3.77 1.75
CA GLN A 263 -7.18 4.54 2.81
C GLN A 263 -7.38 3.92 4.21
N PHE A 264 -8.58 3.38 4.48
CA PHE A 264 -8.94 2.81 5.79
C PHE A 264 -9.08 1.30 5.80
N TYR A 265 -8.67 0.59 4.73
CA TYR A 265 -8.72 -0.86 4.70
C TYR A 265 -8.02 -1.46 5.93
N SER A 266 -8.60 -2.53 6.49
CA SER A 266 -8.07 -3.22 7.67
C SER A 266 -7.98 -4.73 7.47
N GLU A 267 -9.07 -5.39 7.07
CA GLU A 267 -9.07 -6.84 6.90
C GLU A 267 -10.16 -7.30 5.92
N GLY A 268 -10.04 -8.53 5.42
CA GLY A 268 -10.97 -9.13 4.46
C GLY A 268 -10.48 -8.99 3.02
N VAL A 269 -11.29 -9.42 2.05
CA VAL A 269 -10.93 -9.28 0.63
C VAL A 269 -11.48 -7.95 0.14
N TYR A 270 -10.58 -7.00 -0.15
CA TYR A 270 -10.92 -5.68 -0.63
C TYR A 270 -11.57 -5.75 -2.01
N ASP A 271 -12.80 -5.24 -2.08
CA ASP A 271 -13.66 -5.24 -3.26
C ASP A 271 -14.31 -3.85 -3.40
N GLU A 272 -13.79 -3.04 -4.31
CA GLU A 272 -14.24 -1.68 -4.55
C GLU A 272 -14.72 -1.57 -6.01
N PRO A 273 -16.04 -1.64 -6.25
CA PRO A 273 -16.58 -1.59 -7.61
C PRO A 273 -16.28 -0.30 -8.37
N GLU A 274 -15.99 0.79 -7.66
CA GLU A 274 -15.68 2.09 -8.28
C GLU A 274 -14.20 2.22 -8.68
N CYS A 275 -13.34 1.28 -8.28
CA CYS A 275 -11.93 1.26 -8.66
C CYS A 275 -11.75 1.25 -10.18
N SER A 276 -10.90 2.13 -10.69
CA SER A 276 -10.52 2.15 -12.09
C SER A 276 -9.53 1.04 -12.43
N SER A 277 -9.70 0.41 -13.59
CA SER A 277 -8.68 -0.46 -14.19
C SER A 277 -7.62 0.32 -14.97
N GLU A 278 -7.79 1.63 -15.16
CA GLU A 278 -6.93 2.46 -16.00
C GLU A 278 -6.24 3.62 -15.27
N ASN A 279 -6.94 4.26 -14.33
CA ASN A 279 -6.43 5.40 -13.55
C ASN A 279 -5.64 4.93 -12.34
N LEU A 280 -4.44 4.41 -12.59
CA LEU A 280 -3.55 3.91 -11.55
C LEU A 280 -2.73 5.06 -10.97
N ASP A 281 -2.58 5.08 -9.65
CA ASP A 281 -1.89 6.16 -8.92
C ASP A 281 -0.94 5.65 -7.83
N HIS A 282 -0.97 4.36 -7.49
CA HIS A 282 -0.16 3.79 -6.42
C HIS A 282 0.59 2.52 -6.84
N GLY A 283 1.88 2.47 -6.50
CA GLY A 283 2.77 1.34 -6.78
C GLY A 283 2.86 0.42 -5.57
N VAL A 284 2.55 -0.86 -5.75
CA VAL A 284 2.55 -1.88 -4.69
C VAL A 284 3.23 -3.17 -5.17
N LEU A 285 3.34 -4.18 -4.30
CA LEU A 285 4.00 -5.44 -4.62
C LEU A 285 3.06 -6.62 -4.41
N VAL A 286 2.72 -7.34 -5.47
CA VAL A 286 2.01 -8.62 -5.36
C VAL A 286 3.01 -9.69 -4.91
N ILE A 287 2.78 -10.25 -3.74
CA ILE A 287 3.66 -11.26 -3.11
C ILE A 287 2.99 -12.64 -2.99
N GLY A 288 1.81 -12.81 -3.59
CA GLY A 288 1.07 -14.05 -3.50
C GLY A 288 -0.37 -13.91 -3.95
N TYR A 289 -1.11 -15.00 -3.80
CA TYR A 289 -2.53 -15.09 -4.10
C TYR A 289 -3.14 -16.27 -3.38
N GLY A 290 -4.47 -16.30 -3.28
CA GLY A 290 -5.20 -17.43 -2.71
C GLY A 290 -6.70 -17.26 -2.85
N THR A 291 -7.44 -17.96 -2.00
CA THR A 291 -8.89 -17.86 -1.86
C THR A 291 -9.21 -17.77 -0.37
N LYS A 292 -10.03 -16.80 0.04
CA LYS A 292 -10.49 -16.58 1.41
C LYS A 292 -12.00 -16.44 1.37
N ASP A 293 -12.72 -17.23 2.18
CA ASP A 293 -14.19 -17.18 2.27
C ASP A 293 -14.91 -17.27 0.92
N GLY A 294 -14.37 -18.10 0.01
CA GLY A 294 -14.90 -18.30 -1.35
C GLY A 294 -14.51 -17.21 -2.37
N GLN A 295 -13.75 -16.19 -1.95
CA GLN A 295 -13.30 -15.10 -2.81
C GLN A 295 -11.82 -15.22 -3.13
N ASP A 296 -11.50 -15.14 -4.41
CA ASP A 296 -10.14 -15.14 -4.91
C ASP A 296 -9.46 -13.80 -4.61
N TYR A 297 -8.22 -13.84 -4.15
CA TYR A 297 -7.46 -12.63 -3.82
C TYR A 297 -6.02 -12.65 -4.34
N TRP A 298 -5.46 -11.45 -4.49
CA TRP A 298 -4.05 -11.11 -4.53
C TRP A 298 -3.58 -10.73 -3.14
N LEU A 299 -2.46 -11.29 -2.67
CA LEU A 299 -1.80 -10.83 -1.44
C LEU A 299 -0.80 -9.75 -1.83
N VAL A 300 -1.04 -8.54 -1.35
CA VAL A 300 -0.30 -7.35 -1.75
C VAL A 300 0.38 -6.72 -0.55
N LYS A 301 1.67 -6.41 -0.69
CA LYS A 301 2.47 -5.64 0.27
C LYS A 301 2.37 -4.16 -0.08
N ASN A 302 2.00 -3.33 0.90
CA ASN A 302 1.96 -1.88 0.78
C ASN A 302 3.23 -1.23 1.39
N SER A 303 3.37 0.08 1.22
CA SER A 303 4.50 0.92 1.68
C SER A 303 4.07 2.00 2.67
N TRP A 304 2.98 1.78 3.41
CA TRP A 304 2.40 2.75 4.34
C TRP A 304 2.58 2.35 5.82
N GLY A 305 3.59 1.52 6.11
CA GLY A 305 3.85 1.00 7.44
C GLY A 305 2.91 -0.14 7.84
N THR A 306 3.22 -0.77 8.99
CA THR A 306 2.50 -1.93 9.51
C THR A 306 1.19 -1.56 10.23
N THR A 307 0.97 -0.28 10.49
CA THR A 307 -0.23 0.30 11.11
C THR A 307 -1.42 0.40 10.14
N TRP A 308 -1.15 0.31 8.83
CA TRP A 308 -2.16 0.31 7.79
C TRP A 308 -2.51 -1.12 7.36
N GLY A 309 -3.77 -1.41 7.06
CA GLY A 309 -4.20 -2.71 6.54
C GLY A 309 -4.01 -3.86 7.52
N ASP A 310 -3.81 -5.05 6.96
CA ASP A 310 -3.51 -6.29 7.70
C ASP A 310 -1.99 -6.38 7.88
N GLU A 311 -1.47 -5.70 8.90
CA GLU A 311 -0.03 -5.58 9.19
C GLU A 311 0.81 -5.02 8.01
N GLY A 312 0.24 -4.07 7.26
CA GLY A 312 0.87 -3.48 6.07
C GLY A 312 0.57 -4.21 4.76
N TYR A 313 -0.30 -5.23 4.81
CA TYR A 313 -0.75 -5.99 3.64
C TYR A 313 -2.24 -5.78 3.38
N ILE A 314 -2.66 -6.12 2.16
CA ILE A 314 -4.06 -6.15 1.74
C ILE A 314 -4.32 -7.39 0.89
N TYR A 315 -5.50 -7.98 1.07
CA TYR A 315 -6.04 -8.95 0.13
C TYR A 315 -6.90 -8.21 -0.90
N MET A 316 -6.39 -7.98 -2.11
CA MET A 316 -7.19 -7.36 -3.18
C MET A 316 -7.93 -8.42 -3.96
N THR A 317 -9.15 -8.14 -4.41
CA THR A 317 -9.91 -9.10 -5.21
C THR A 317 -9.15 -9.52 -6.47
N ARG A 318 -9.21 -10.81 -6.80
CA ARG A 318 -8.60 -11.40 -8.00
C ARG A 318 -9.67 -12.07 -8.85
N ASN A 319 -9.42 -12.14 -10.17
CA ASN A 319 -10.33 -12.71 -11.18
C ASN A 319 -11.65 -11.95 -11.24
N LYS A 320 -11.59 -10.62 -11.14
CA LYS A 320 -12.77 -9.75 -11.13
C LYS A 320 -12.54 -8.57 -12.05
N GLU A 321 -12.41 -8.88 -13.35
CA GLU A 321 -12.29 -7.89 -14.42
C GLU A 321 -11.13 -6.90 -14.19
N ASN A 322 -10.01 -7.37 -13.64
CA ASN A 322 -8.85 -6.53 -13.33
C ASN A 322 -9.22 -5.32 -12.45
N GLN A 323 -10.01 -5.55 -11.40
CA GLN A 323 -10.44 -4.50 -10.46
C GLN A 323 -9.25 -3.76 -9.87
N CYS A 324 -9.37 -2.43 -9.77
CA CYS A 324 -8.30 -1.50 -9.41
C CYS A 324 -7.06 -1.56 -10.32
N GLY A 325 -7.15 -2.23 -11.47
CA GLY A 325 -6.10 -2.27 -12.48
C GLY A 325 -4.85 -3.02 -12.07
N ILE A 326 -4.94 -3.97 -11.13
CA ILE A 326 -3.79 -4.66 -10.53
C ILE A 326 -2.90 -5.40 -11.56
N ALA A 327 -3.45 -5.80 -12.71
CA ALA A 327 -2.71 -6.39 -13.82
C ALA A 327 -2.44 -5.40 -14.99
N SER A 328 -2.85 -4.13 -14.87
CA SER A 328 -2.69 -3.13 -15.94
C SER A 328 -1.24 -2.64 -16.12
N SER A 329 -0.46 -2.62 -15.04
CA SER A 329 0.94 -2.21 -15.08
C SER A 329 1.76 -3.08 -14.14
N ALA A 330 2.00 -4.32 -14.55
CA ALA A 330 2.76 -5.30 -13.79
C ALA A 330 4.11 -5.60 -14.46
N SER A 331 5.20 -5.56 -13.68
CA SER A 331 6.55 -5.86 -14.16
C SER A 331 7.45 -6.43 -13.07
N TYR A 332 8.53 -7.10 -13.47
CA TYR A 332 9.54 -7.63 -12.55
C TYR A 332 10.96 -7.52 -13.14
N PRO A 333 11.99 -7.31 -12.30
CA PRO A 333 13.38 -7.22 -12.74
C PRO A 333 14.02 -8.59 -12.96
N LEU A 334 15.17 -8.62 -13.63
CA LEU A 334 15.93 -9.82 -13.94
C LEU A 334 17.30 -9.74 -13.28
N VAL A 335 17.57 -10.64 -12.32
CA VAL A 335 18.83 -10.64 -11.56
C VAL A 335 19.87 -11.55 -12.16
#